data_AF-A0A2H9QTT8-F1
#
_entry.id   AF-A0A2H9QTT8-F1
#
_cell.length_a   1.000
_cell.length_b   1.000
_cell.length_c   1.000
_cell.angle_alpha   90.00
_cell.angle_beta   90.00
_cell.angle_gamma   90.00
#
_symmetry.space_group_name_H-M   'P 1'
#
loop_
_entity.id
_entity.type
_entity.pdbx_description
1 polymer ?
#
loop_
_entity_poly.entity_id
_entity_poly.type
_entity_poly.pdbx_seq_one_letter_code
_entity_poly.pdbx_strand_id
1 'polypeptide(L)'
;MSERTKKTGSSAKFGARYGVSIKSRLKTVEMKTKEKYTCPKCNYISVRRVSAGIWECRHCGLKFTGGAYVPVTQMTEEVSPNV
;
A
#
# COMPACT_ATOMS: atom_id res chain seq x y z
N MET A 1 8.14 24.03 -0.65
CA MET A 1 7.01 23.30 -0.04
C MET A 1 7.44 22.85 1.34
N SER A 2 6.92 23.45 2.41
CA SER A 2 7.27 23.10 3.79
C SER A 2 6.58 21.80 4.21
N GLU A 3 7.29 20.96 4.97
CA GLU A 3 6.73 19.75 5.54
C GLU A 3 5.64 20.14 6.57
N ARG A 4 4.40 19.73 6.33
CA ARG A 4 3.26 20.11 7.19
C ARG A 4 3.25 19.40 8.56
N THR A 5 3.86 18.22 8.67
CA THR A 5 3.81 17.40 9.88
C THR A 5 5.13 16.68 10.14
N LYS A 6 5.74 16.85 11.32
CA LYS A 6 7.04 16.24 11.66
C LYS A 6 7.00 14.72 11.90
N LYS A 7 5.90 14.17 12.43
CA LYS A 7 5.82 12.76 12.87
C LYS A 7 4.59 12.01 12.36
N THR A 8 3.44 12.67 12.37
CA THR A 8 2.11 12.06 12.19
C THR A 8 1.80 11.69 10.75
N GLY A 9 2.32 12.41 9.75
CA GLY A 9 2.11 12.11 8.33
C GLY A 9 0.63 11.98 7.97
N SER A 10 0.27 10.91 7.25
CA SER A 10 -1.11 10.67 6.81
C SER A 10 -2.13 10.53 7.95
N SER A 11 -1.67 10.10 9.14
CA SER A 11 -2.53 9.94 10.31
C SER A 11 -2.89 11.27 11.00
N ALA A 12 -2.34 12.40 10.54
CA ALA A 12 -2.69 13.72 11.05
C ALA A 12 -4.17 14.08 10.82
N LYS A 13 -4.83 13.48 9.81
CA LYS A 13 -6.27 13.68 9.53
C LYS A 13 -7.20 13.36 10.72
N PHE A 14 -6.74 12.55 11.66
CA PHE A 14 -7.53 12.15 12.82
C PHE A 14 -7.50 13.16 13.98
N GLY A 15 -6.62 14.16 13.93
CA GLY A 15 -6.46 15.18 14.99
C GLY A 15 -6.00 14.56 16.32
N ALA A 16 -6.53 15.03 17.44
CA ALA A 16 -6.17 14.57 18.78
C ALA A 16 -6.73 13.18 19.17
N ARG A 17 -7.73 12.67 18.43
CA ARG A 17 -8.52 11.47 18.77
C ARG A 17 -7.72 10.14 18.65
N TYR A 18 -8.23 9.04 19.22
CA TYR A 18 -7.73 7.64 19.06
C TYR A 18 -6.36 7.27 19.66
N GLY A 19 -5.57 8.23 20.15
CA GLY A 19 -4.26 7.95 20.74
C GLY A 19 -3.14 7.67 19.72
N VAL A 20 -1.90 7.51 20.22
CA VAL A 20 -0.69 7.45 19.38
C VAL A 20 -0.46 6.06 18.78
N SER A 21 -0.66 4.99 19.55
CA SER A 21 -0.38 3.61 19.13
C SER A 21 -1.20 3.19 17.90
N ILE A 22 -2.50 3.47 17.92
CA ILE A 22 -3.43 3.17 16.82
C ILE A 22 -3.04 3.97 15.57
N LYS A 23 -2.72 5.26 15.72
CA LYS A 23 -2.26 6.10 14.60
C LYS A 23 -0.96 5.59 13.99
N SER A 24 -0.01 5.17 14.81
CA SER A 24 1.27 4.64 14.30
C SER A 24 1.06 3.38 13.46
N ARG A 25 0.19 2.46 13.90
CA ARG A 25 -0.16 1.24 13.14
C ARG A 25 -0.90 1.58 11.85
N LEU A 26 -1.85 2.52 11.90
CA LEU A 26 -2.59 2.93 10.72
C LEU A 26 -1.68 3.63 9.71
N LYS A 27 -0.75 4.48 10.16
CA LYS A 27 0.25 5.12 9.31
C LYS A 27 1.07 4.09 8.53
N THR A 28 1.56 3.03 9.17
CA THR A 28 2.35 2.00 8.48
C THR A 28 1.54 1.26 7.42
N VAL A 29 0.28 0.93 7.72
CA VAL A 29 -0.64 0.29 6.76
C VAL A 29 -0.97 1.23 5.59
N GLU A 30 -1.28 2.49 5.85
CA GLU A 30 -1.59 3.48 4.81
C GLU A 30 -0.40 3.80 3.91
N MET A 31 0.81 3.85 4.47
CA MET A 31 2.04 4.06 3.69
C MET A 31 2.20 2.94 2.67
N LYS A 32 2.14 1.67 3.11
CA LYS A 32 2.21 0.51 2.21
C LYS A 32 1.09 0.53 1.17
N THR A 33 -0.15 0.77 1.60
CA THR A 33 -1.31 0.77 0.69
C THR A 33 -1.20 1.83 -0.42
N LYS A 34 -0.63 3.00 -0.13
CA LYS A 34 -0.49 4.12 -1.08
C LYS A 34 0.82 4.06 -1.88
N GLU A 35 1.73 3.18 -1.52
CA GLU A 35 2.97 2.95 -2.24
C GLU A 35 2.67 2.44 -3.65
N LYS A 36 3.53 2.80 -4.60
CA LYS A 36 3.43 2.27 -5.96
C LYS A 36 4.30 1.03 -6.03
N TYR A 37 3.71 -0.05 -6.51
CA TYR A 37 4.41 -1.33 -6.65
C TYR A 37 4.80 -1.61 -8.11
N THR A 38 5.79 -2.47 -8.26
CA THR A 38 6.23 -2.98 -9.55
C THR A 38 5.18 -3.92 -10.13
N CYS A 39 4.82 -3.73 -11.39
CA CYS A 39 3.89 -4.62 -12.08
C CYS A 39 4.59 -5.91 -12.51
N PRO A 40 4.01 -7.10 -12.27
CA PRO A 40 4.61 -8.38 -12.69
C PRO A 40 4.67 -8.56 -14.22
N LYS A 41 3.87 -7.82 -15.00
CA LYS A 41 3.82 -7.94 -16.46
C LYS A 41 4.75 -6.97 -17.18
N CYS A 42 4.68 -5.68 -16.84
CA CYS A 42 5.43 -4.63 -17.54
C CYS A 42 6.60 -4.07 -16.74
N ASN A 43 6.87 -4.58 -15.53
CA ASN A 43 7.96 -4.18 -14.62
C ASN A 43 8.02 -2.68 -14.29
N TYR A 44 6.96 -1.93 -14.57
CA TYR A 44 6.87 -0.51 -14.29
C TYR A 44 6.22 -0.26 -12.93
N ILE A 45 6.74 0.71 -12.17
CA ILE A 45 6.28 1.08 -10.82
C ILE A 45 5.00 1.96 -10.92
N SER A 46 3.89 1.33 -11.30
CA SER A 46 2.60 2.00 -11.51
C SER A 46 1.39 1.25 -10.96
N VAL A 47 1.62 0.15 -10.24
CA VAL A 47 0.54 -0.58 -9.59
C VAL A 47 -0.06 0.26 -8.47
N ARG A 48 -1.39 0.34 -8.45
CA ARG A 48 -2.17 1.03 -7.41
C ARG A 48 -3.31 0.14 -6.97
N ARG A 49 -3.73 0.32 -5.72
CA ARG A 49 -4.90 -0.35 -5.17
C ARG A 49 -6.19 0.26 -5.75
N VAL A 50 -7.09 -0.59 -6.22
CA VAL A 50 -8.45 -0.19 -6.66
C VAL A 50 -9.46 -0.44 -5.54
N SER A 51 -9.43 -1.64 -4.96
CA SER A 51 -10.30 -2.02 -3.83
C SER A 51 -9.55 -2.97 -2.88
N ALA A 52 -10.22 -3.52 -1.87
CA ALA A 52 -9.58 -4.53 -1.02
C ALA A 52 -9.24 -5.78 -1.84
N GLY A 53 -7.95 -6.12 -1.92
CA GLY A 53 -7.47 -7.29 -2.64
C GLY A 53 -7.40 -7.16 -4.17
N ILE A 54 -7.88 -6.06 -4.76
CA ILE A 54 -7.78 -5.83 -6.21
C ILE A 54 -6.79 -4.69 -6.49
N TRP A 55 -5.79 -5.02 -7.31
CA TRP A 55 -4.71 -4.13 -7.73
C TRP A 55 -4.70 -3.95 -9.23
N GLU A 56 -4.38 -2.74 -9.69
CA GLU A 56 -4.36 -2.39 -11.11
C GLU A 56 -3.07 -1.66 -11.46
N CYS A 57 -2.43 -2.09 -12.55
CA CYS A 57 -1.32 -1.37 -13.16
C CYS A 57 -1.86 -0.28 -14.10
N ARG A 58 -1.52 0.99 -13.83
CA ARG A 58 -1.94 2.09 -14.71
C ARG A 58 -1.23 2.09 -16.08
N HIS A 59 -0.08 1.45 -16.20
CA HIS A 59 0.68 1.44 -17.45
C HIS A 59 0.12 0.41 -18.46
N CYS A 60 -0.13 -0.83 -18.03
CA CYS A 60 -0.57 -1.91 -18.91
C CYS A 60 -2.03 -2.34 -18.71
N GLY A 61 -2.75 -1.75 -17.75
CA GLY A 61 -4.16 -2.08 -17.46
C GLY A 61 -4.38 -3.45 -16.79
N LEU A 62 -3.30 -4.15 -16.41
CA LEU A 62 -3.41 -5.44 -15.73
C LEU A 62 -4.10 -5.28 -14.37
N LYS A 63 -5.21 -5.99 -14.17
CA LYS A 63 -5.88 -6.14 -12.89
C LYS A 63 -5.57 -7.52 -12.31
N PHE A 64 -5.14 -7.56 -11.06
CA PHE A 64 -4.79 -8.82 -10.39
C PHE A 64 -5.23 -8.81 -8.93
N THR A 65 -5.35 -10.01 -8.38
CA THR A 65 -5.69 -10.23 -6.97
C THR A 65 -4.43 -10.29 -6.12
N GLY A 66 -4.47 -9.68 -4.94
CA GLY A 66 -3.38 -9.67 -3.99
C GLY A 66 -3.87 -9.46 -2.57
N GLY A 67 -2.96 -9.13 -1.66
CA GLY A 67 -3.35 -8.79 -0.29
C GLY A 67 -4.20 -7.52 -0.18
N ALA A 68 -4.86 -7.34 0.96
CA ALA A 68 -5.75 -6.21 1.19
C ALA A 68 -5.01 -4.85 1.24
N TYR A 69 -3.78 -4.84 1.78
CA TYR A 69 -2.97 -3.64 2.00
C TYR A 69 -1.63 -3.64 1.25
N VAL A 70 -1.16 -4.83 0.84
CA VAL A 70 0.08 -5.04 0.09
C VAL A 70 -0.25 -6.03 -1.04
N PRO A 71 0.23 -5.83 -2.27
CA PRO A 71 -0.11 -6.72 -3.39
C PRO A 71 0.38 -8.14 -3.16
N VAL A 72 1.56 -8.30 -2.58
CA VAL A 72 2.14 -9.61 -2.24
C VAL A 72 2.17 -9.75 -0.71
N THR A 73 1.71 -10.90 -0.22
CA THR A 73 1.76 -11.22 1.22
C THR A 73 2.70 -12.38 1.46
N GLN A 74 3.25 -12.50 2.66
CA GLN A 74 4.23 -13.53 3.01
C GLN A 74 3.71 -14.94 2.71
N MET A 75 2.44 -15.22 3.01
CA MET A 75 1.82 -16.50 2.69
C MET A 75 1.70 -16.76 1.19
N THR A 76 1.58 -15.72 0.37
CA THR A 76 1.54 -15.87 -1.09
C THR A 76 2.93 -16.12 -1.67
N GLU A 77 3.97 -15.49 -1.10
CA GLU A 77 5.37 -15.70 -1.50
C GLU A 77 5.81 -17.15 -1.27
N GLU A 78 5.44 -17.73 -0.14
CA GLU A 78 5.79 -19.11 0.21
C GLU A 78 5.17 -20.16 -0.73
N VAL A 79 4.00 -19.85 -1.31
CA VAL A 79 3.25 -20.80 -2.16
C VAL A 79 3.75 -20.78 -3.61
N SER A 80 4.43 -19.72 -4.06
CA SER A 80 4.98 -19.62 -5.43
C SER A 80 6.48 -19.32 -5.44
N PRO A 81 7.35 -20.27 -5.08
CA PRO A 81 8.80 -20.03 -5.00
C PRO A 81 9.50 -19.80 -6.35
N ASN A 82 8.80 -19.77 -7.49
CA ASN A 82 9.40 -19.69 -8.83
C ASN A 82 8.62 -18.80 -9.84
N VAL A 83 8.06 -17.67 -9.39
CA VAL A 83 7.69 -16.55 -10.28
C VAL A 83 8.33 -15.27 -9.78
#